data_AF-A0A958F7A4-F1
#
_entry.id   AF-A0A958F7A4-F1
#
_cell.length_a   1.000
_cell.length_b   1.000
_cell.length_c   1.000
_cell.angle_alpha   90.00
_cell.angle_beta   90.00
_cell.angle_gamma   90.00
#
_symmetry.space_group_name_H-M   'P 1'
#
loop_
_entity.id
_entity.type
_entity.pdbx_description
1 polymer ?
#
loop_
_entity_poly.entity_id
_entity_poly.type
_entity_poly.pdbx_seq_one_letter_code
_entity_poly.pdbx_strand_id
1 'polypeptide(L)'
;GVLFLFLSQAQAQQTDWEVFGKNLVKAIQTGNEGLQQSAMQLIIRHADNLDVDAAGLDILHIFRKSKNPKVRQLAMITLFKMQHKYAMFYLKRNLEFEKNDCIRKQCCCILKEYQAMLEREQAPASEKPAIAGR
;
A
#
# COMPACT_ATOMS: atom_id res chain seq x y z
N GLY A 1 43.27 -26.41 19.96
CA GLY A 1 42.27 -25.34 20.12
C GLY A 1 41.13 -25.62 19.16
N VAL A 2 39.92 -25.82 19.67
CA VAL A 2 38.74 -26.17 18.86
C VAL A 2 38.10 -24.88 18.37
N LEU A 3 38.15 -24.64 17.06
CA LEU A 3 37.52 -23.50 16.41
C LEU A 3 36.03 -23.85 16.20
N PHE A 4 35.17 -23.38 17.11
CA PHE A 4 33.72 -23.45 16.95
C PHE A 4 33.27 -22.45 15.88
N LEU A 5 33.08 -22.94 14.65
CA LEU A 5 32.37 -22.20 13.61
C LEU A 5 30.88 -22.17 13.98
N PHE A 6 30.42 -21.04 14.52
CA PHE A 6 29.00 -20.73 14.65
C PHE A 6 28.41 -20.53 13.24
N LEU A 7 27.97 -21.62 12.60
CA LEU A 7 26.98 -21.54 11.55
C LEU A 7 25.65 -21.15 12.20
N SER A 8 25.38 -19.85 12.26
CA SER A 8 24.01 -19.36 12.47
C SER A 8 23.17 -19.83 11.29
N GLN A 9 22.47 -20.95 11.46
CA GLN A 9 21.35 -21.29 10.60
C GLN A 9 20.26 -20.23 10.84
N ALA A 10 20.28 -19.19 10.02
CA ALA A 10 19.10 -18.37 9.79
C ALA A 10 18.08 -19.30 9.14
N GLN A 11 17.28 -20.00 9.96
CA GLN A 11 16.07 -20.63 9.46
C GLN A 11 15.25 -19.49 8.86
N ALA A 12 15.08 -19.52 7.54
CA ALA A 12 14.18 -18.64 6.83
C ALA A 12 12.78 -18.93 7.37
N GLN A 13 12.37 -18.20 8.39
CA GLN A 13 11.07 -18.36 9.01
C GLN A 13 10.04 -17.94 7.97
N GLN A 14 9.33 -18.93 7.42
CA GLN A 14 8.28 -18.69 6.46
C GLN A 14 7.26 -17.75 7.10
N THR A 15 7.07 -16.58 6.50
CA THR A 15 6.13 -15.58 7.03
C THR A 15 4.71 -16.09 6.82
N ASP A 16 3.94 -16.18 7.90
CA ASP A 16 2.50 -16.39 7.82
C ASP A 16 1.84 -15.07 7.41
N TRP A 17 1.62 -14.93 6.10
CA TRP A 17 1.06 -13.71 5.50
C TRP A 17 -0.38 -13.43 5.93
N GLU A 18 -1.14 -14.46 6.28
CA GLU A 18 -2.53 -14.30 6.73
C GLU A 18 -2.58 -13.67 8.13
N VAL A 19 -1.82 -14.23 9.07
CA VAL A 19 -1.72 -13.67 10.43
C VAL A 19 -1.08 -12.28 10.39
N PHE A 20 -0.06 -12.08 9.54
CA PHE A 20 0.58 -10.79 9.37
C PHE A 20 -0.41 -9.74 8.85
N GLY A 21 -1.17 -10.03 7.79
CA GLY A 21 -2.20 -9.14 7.25
C GLY A 21 -3.28 -8.79 8.28
N LYS A 22 -3.82 -9.80 8.99
CA LYS A 22 -4.81 -9.58 10.07
C LYS A 22 -4.29 -8.64 11.16
N ASN A 23 -3.01 -8.78 11.55
CA ASN A 23 -2.40 -7.90 12.54
C ASN A 23 -2.19 -6.47 12.02
N LEU A 24 -1.87 -6.29 10.74
CA LEU A 24 -1.79 -4.97 10.13
C LEU A 24 -3.15 -4.28 10.10
N VAL A 25 -4.23 -4.99 9.73
CA VAL A 25 -5.60 -4.46 9.77
C VAL A 25 -5.96 -4.00 11.18
N LYS A 26 -5.69 -4.84 12.20
CA LYS A 26 -5.91 -4.46 13.60
C LYS A 26 -5.09 -3.24 14.00
N ALA A 27 -3.81 -3.17 13.60
CA ALA A 27 -2.95 -2.04 13.90
C ALA A 27 -3.50 -0.72 13.32
N ILE A 28 -4.02 -0.75 12.09
CA ILE A 28 -4.71 0.39 11.48
C ILE A 28 -5.92 0.83 12.32
N GLN A 29 -6.68 -0.11 12.86
CA GLN A 29 -7.92 0.16 13.61
C GLN A 29 -7.70 0.65 15.05
N THR A 30 -6.47 0.58 15.58
CA THR A 30 -6.18 0.96 16.98
C THR A 30 -6.36 2.46 17.27
N GLY A 31 -6.33 3.32 16.25
CA GLY A 31 -6.29 4.78 16.43
C GLY A 31 -4.94 5.33 16.92
N ASN A 32 -3.96 4.46 17.21
CA ASN A 32 -2.61 4.90 17.55
C ASN A 32 -1.87 5.34 16.28
N GLU A 33 -1.57 6.64 16.16
CA GLU A 33 -0.97 7.19 14.93
C GLU A 33 0.37 6.54 14.55
N GLY A 34 1.20 6.17 15.53
CA GLY A 34 2.50 5.55 15.28
C GLY A 34 2.38 4.13 14.75
N LEU A 35 1.46 3.34 15.32
CA LEU A 35 1.13 1.99 14.84
C LEU A 35 0.49 2.06 13.46
N GLN A 36 -0.44 2.99 13.23
CA GLN A 36 -1.07 3.19 11.92
C GLN A 36 -0.04 3.50 10.83
N GLN A 37 0.90 4.41 11.10
CA GLN A 37 1.96 4.76 10.15
C GLN A 37 2.89 3.57 9.87
N SER A 38 3.31 2.86 10.90
CA SER A 38 4.13 1.65 10.74
C SER A 38 3.40 0.58 9.93
N ALA A 39 2.12 0.35 10.21
CA ALA A 39 1.30 -0.61 9.49
C ALA A 39 1.15 -0.24 8.00
N MET A 40 0.86 1.03 7.70
CA MET A 40 0.80 1.52 6.32
C MET A 40 2.11 1.31 5.55
N GLN A 41 3.26 1.55 6.17
CA GLN A 41 4.57 1.30 5.55
C GLN A 41 4.80 -0.19 5.25
N LEU A 42 4.38 -1.08 6.17
CA LEU A 42 4.47 -2.53 5.98
C LEU A 42 3.52 -3.01 4.87
N ILE A 43 2.31 -2.46 4.80
CA ILE A 43 1.37 -2.73 3.70
C ILE A 43 2.01 -2.33 2.37
N ILE A 44 2.56 -1.12 2.26
CA ILE A 44 3.21 -0.66 1.02
C ILE A 44 4.34 -1.62 0.59
N ARG A 45 5.15 -2.07 1.54
CA ARG A 45 6.31 -2.94 1.29
C ARG A 45 5.91 -4.34 0.85
N HIS A 46 4.79 -4.86 1.36
CA HIS A 46 4.41 -6.26 1.20
C HIS A 46 3.05 -6.46 0.51
N ALA A 47 2.54 -5.41 -0.16
CA ALA A 47 1.20 -5.39 -0.76
C ALA A 47 0.90 -6.62 -1.63
N ASP A 48 1.89 -7.10 -2.39
CA ASP A 48 1.70 -8.21 -3.34
C ASP A 48 1.46 -9.57 -2.64
N ASN A 49 1.72 -9.68 -1.33
CA ASN A 49 1.52 -10.89 -0.53
C ASN A 49 0.40 -10.75 0.52
N LEU A 50 -0.24 -9.58 0.61
CA LEU A 50 -1.12 -9.23 1.71
C LEU A 50 -2.58 -9.14 1.26
N ASP A 51 -3.47 -9.82 1.98
CA ASP A 51 -4.91 -9.52 1.97
C ASP A 51 -5.24 -8.56 3.12
N VAL A 52 -5.39 -7.29 2.79
CA VAL A 52 -5.66 -6.20 3.75
C VAL A 52 -6.80 -5.29 3.30
N ASP A 53 -7.69 -5.78 2.42
CA ASP A 53 -8.80 -4.99 1.87
C ASP A 53 -9.69 -4.38 2.95
N ALA A 54 -9.88 -5.09 4.06
CA ALA A 54 -10.65 -4.63 5.21
C ALA A 54 -10.13 -3.31 5.82
N ALA A 55 -8.84 -2.97 5.67
CA ALA A 55 -8.27 -1.72 6.17
C ALA A 55 -8.52 -0.51 5.24
N GLY A 56 -9.05 -0.72 4.03
CA GLY A 56 -9.14 0.33 3.01
C GLY A 56 -9.96 1.56 3.45
N LEU A 57 -11.08 1.34 4.13
CA LEU A 57 -11.93 2.43 4.63
C LEU A 57 -11.29 3.19 5.80
N ASP A 58 -10.60 2.47 6.69
CA ASP A 58 -9.88 3.07 7.82
C ASP A 58 -8.71 3.93 7.33
N ILE A 59 -7.95 3.45 6.36
CA ILE A 59 -6.85 4.22 5.73
C ILE A 59 -7.41 5.43 4.99
N LEU A 60 -8.55 5.28 4.30
CA LEU A 60 -9.23 6.42 3.67
C LEU A 60 -9.68 7.46 4.70
N HIS A 61 -10.13 7.01 5.88
CA HIS A 61 -10.45 7.92 6.98
C HIS A 61 -9.22 8.70 7.45
N ILE A 62 -8.07 8.02 7.62
CA ILE A 62 -6.79 8.65 7.97
C ILE A 62 -6.42 9.72 6.93
N PHE A 63 -6.52 9.42 5.64
CA PHE A 63 -6.26 10.38 4.56
C PHE A 63 -7.11 11.66 4.66
N ARG A 64 -8.39 11.51 5.02
CA ARG A 64 -9.36 12.61 5.08
C ARG A 64 -9.21 13.46 6.34
N LYS A 65 -8.85 12.86 7.46
CA LYS A 65 -8.90 13.51 8.78
C LYS A 65 -7.55 13.98 9.30
N SER A 66 -6.45 13.38 8.84
CA SER A 66 -5.13 13.78 9.32
C SER A 66 -4.81 15.22 8.94
N LYS A 67 -4.37 16.01 9.92
CA LYS A 67 -3.88 17.38 9.70
C LYS A 67 -2.44 17.39 9.16
N ASN A 68 -1.72 16.27 9.29
CA ASN A 68 -0.34 16.16 8.85
C ASN A 68 -0.28 15.73 7.37
N PRO A 69 0.22 16.58 6.45
CA PRO A 69 0.29 16.24 5.04
C PRO A 69 1.08 14.96 4.75
N LYS A 70 2.13 14.66 5.52
CA LYS A 70 2.94 13.45 5.34
C LYS A 70 2.15 12.18 5.64
N VAL A 71 1.31 12.21 6.67
CA VAL A 71 0.43 11.08 7.02
C VAL A 71 -0.63 10.89 5.95
N ARG A 72 -1.20 11.98 5.43
CA ARG A 72 -2.13 11.92 4.29
C ARG A 72 -1.46 11.31 3.05
N GLN A 73 -0.22 11.70 2.74
CA GLN A 73 0.54 11.13 1.63
C GLN A 73 0.78 9.63 1.81
N LEU A 74 1.20 9.21 3.02
CA LEU A 74 1.40 7.81 3.34
C LEU A 74 0.11 6.99 3.15
N ALA A 75 -1.02 7.50 3.67
CA ALA A 75 -2.33 6.86 3.48
C ALA A 75 -2.71 6.76 2.00
N MET A 76 -2.52 7.83 1.22
CA MET A 76 -2.81 7.84 -0.21
C MET A 76 -1.98 6.81 -1.00
N ILE A 77 -0.68 6.70 -0.72
CA ILE A 77 0.19 5.70 -1.35
C ILE A 77 -0.22 4.28 -0.93
N THR A 78 -0.59 4.10 0.34
CA THR A 78 -1.06 2.79 0.85
C THR A 78 -2.31 2.34 0.11
N LEU A 79 -3.32 3.22 -0.04
CA LEU A 79 -4.55 2.93 -0.79
C LEU A 79 -4.27 2.55 -2.24
N PHE A 80 -3.31 3.23 -2.88
CA PHE A 80 -2.88 2.90 -4.24
C PHE A 80 -2.21 1.53 -4.33
N LYS A 81 -1.28 1.22 -3.40
CA LYS A 81 -0.61 -0.08 -3.36
C LYS A 81 -1.56 -1.24 -3.09
N MET A 82 -2.59 -1.03 -2.28
CA MET A 82 -3.68 -1.99 -2.08
C MET A 82 -4.64 -2.08 -3.27
N GLN A 83 -4.52 -1.18 -4.26
CA GLN A 83 -5.42 -1.07 -5.41
C GLN A 83 -6.92 -0.97 -5.02
N HIS A 84 -7.20 -0.37 -3.86
CA HIS A 84 -8.54 -0.36 -3.28
C HIS A 84 -9.50 0.51 -4.12
N LYS A 85 -10.40 -0.13 -4.87
CA LYS A 85 -11.25 0.51 -5.91
C LYS A 85 -12.04 1.71 -5.40
N TYR A 86 -12.71 1.56 -4.25
CA TYR A 86 -13.49 2.66 -3.65
C TYR A 86 -12.63 3.85 -3.24
N ALA A 87 -11.40 3.57 -2.80
CA ALA A 87 -10.48 4.64 -2.41
C ALA A 87 -9.99 5.41 -3.64
N MET A 88 -9.67 4.73 -4.74
CA MET A 88 -9.28 5.40 -5.99
C MET A 88 -10.41 6.28 -6.54
N PHE A 89 -11.65 5.81 -6.48
CA PHE A 89 -12.82 6.61 -6.83
C PHE A 89 -12.96 7.85 -5.94
N TYR A 90 -12.80 7.70 -4.62
CA TYR A 90 -12.83 8.83 -3.70
C TYR A 90 -11.72 9.84 -4.00
N LEU A 91 -10.48 9.39 -4.20
CA LEU A 91 -9.33 10.25 -4.50
C LEU A 91 -9.59 11.09 -5.75
N LYS A 92 -10.16 10.50 -6.80
CA LYS A 92 -10.56 11.22 -8.02
C LYS A 92 -11.55 12.34 -7.73
N ARG A 93 -12.58 12.07 -6.92
CA ARG A 93 -13.58 13.08 -6.54
C ARG A 93 -13.01 14.15 -5.60
N ASN A 94 -12.12 13.78 -4.69
CA ASN A 94 -11.57 14.70 -3.70
C ASN A 94 -10.53 15.66 -4.31
N LEU A 95 -9.95 15.32 -5.46
CA LEU A 95 -8.86 16.06 -6.10
C LEU A 95 -9.21 17.54 -6.34
N GLU A 96 -10.44 17.83 -6.78
CA GLU A 96 -10.89 19.20 -7.08
C GLU A 96 -10.98 20.10 -5.83
N PHE A 97 -11.12 19.49 -4.64
CA PHE A 97 -11.21 20.20 -3.37
C PHE A 97 -9.88 20.23 -2.60
N GLU A 98 -8.82 19.60 -3.13
CA GLU A 98 -7.53 19.53 -2.45
C GLU A 98 -6.79 20.87 -2.54
N LYS A 99 -6.67 21.52 -1.38
CA LYS A 99 -5.96 22.81 -1.25
C LYS A 99 -4.45 22.63 -1.13
N ASN A 100 -3.97 21.46 -0.70
CA ASN A 100 -2.54 21.21 -0.63
C ASN A 100 -1.99 20.81 -2.01
N ASP A 101 -1.25 21.73 -2.64
CA ASP A 101 -0.68 21.53 -3.98
C ASP A 101 0.18 20.28 -4.13
N CYS A 102 0.94 19.92 -3.09
CA CYS A 102 1.79 18.74 -3.11
C CYS A 102 0.95 17.45 -3.15
N ILE A 103 -0.06 17.36 -2.27
CA ILE A 103 -0.99 16.24 -2.24
C ILE A 103 -1.79 16.17 -3.55
N ARG A 104 -2.26 17.32 -4.07
CA ARG A 104 -3.00 17.38 -5.33
C ARG A 104 -2.17 16.82 -6.49
N LYS A 105 -0.92 17.26 -6.64
CA LYS A 105 0.00 16.78 -7.69
C LYS A 105 0.25 15.27 -7.58
N GLN A 106 0.53 14.78 -6.38
CA GLN A 106 0.76 13.35 -6.16
C GLN A 106 -0.49 12.51 -6.42
N CYS A 107 -1.66 12.98 -6.01
CA CYS A 107 -2.94 12.32 -6.29
C CYS A 107 -3.18 12.22 -7.80
N CYS A 108 -2.89 13.26 -8.58
CA CYS A 108 -2.95 13.20 -10.05
C CYS A 108 -2.04 12.09 -10.62
N CYS A 109 -0.80 11.99 -10.15
CA CYS A 109 0.13 10.96 -10.62
C CYS A 109 -0.38 9.55 -10.28
N ILE A 110 -0.85 9.34 -9.05
CA ILE A 110 -1.42 8.06 -8.60
C ILE A 110 -2.63 7.65 -9.45
N LEU A 111 -3.55 8.58 -9.70
CA LEU A 111 -4.74 8.28 -10.51
C LEU A 111 -4.40 7.94 -11.96
N LYS A 112 -3.40 8.61 -12.54
CA LYS A 112 -2.90 8.28 -13.88
C LYS A 112 -2.26 6.89 -13.93
N GLU A 113 -1.41 6.56 -12.97
CA GLU A 113 -0.80 5.22 -12.91
C GLU A 113 -1.87 4.14 -12.69
N TYR A 114 -2.81 4.37 -11.78
CA TYR A 114 -3.91 3.45 -11.54
C TYR A 114 -4.74 3.20 -12.80
N GLN A 115 -5.03 4.25 -13.58
CA GLN A 115 -5.73 4.10 -14.85
C GLN A 115 -4.91 3.30 -15.87
N ALA A 116 -3.60 3.59 -16.00
CA ALA A 116 -2.72 2.83 -16.88
C ALA A 116 -2.63 1.35 -16.48
N MET A 117 -2.66 1.03 -15.18
CA MET A 117 -2.72 -0.34 -14.68
C MET A 117 -4.01 -1.06 -15.13
N LEU A 118 -5.17 -0.41 -14.98
CA LEU A 118 -6.46 -0.97 -15.41
C LEU A 118 -6.50 -1.21 -16.94
N GLU A 119 -5.93 -0.31 -17.72
CA GLU A 119 -5.83 -0.45 -19.18
C GLU A 119 -4.95 -1.66 -19.56
N ARG A 120 -3.81 -1.87 -18.88
CA ARG A 120 -2.94 -3.05 -19.09
C ARG A 120 -3.63 -4.37 -18.73
N GLU A 121 -4.49 -4.37 -17.71
CA GLU A 121 -5.26 -5.56 -17.31
C GLU A 121 -6.33 -5.93 -18.34
N GLN A 122 -6.92 -4.92 -19.01
CA GLN A 122 -7.98 -5.09 -20.00
C GLN A 122 -7.47 -5.32 -21.43
N ALA A 123 -6.17 -5.09 -21.68
CA ALA A 123 -5.58 -5.27 -23.00
C ALA A 123 -5.67 -6.73 -23.48
N PRO A 124 -6.06 -6.98 -24.75
CA PRO A 124 -6.12 -8.32 -25.31
C PRO A 124 -4.73 -8.98 -25.26
N ALA A 125 -4.69 -10.30 -25.07
CA ALA A 125 -3.45 -11.05 -24.87
C ALA A 125 -2.41 -10.88 -26.02
N SER A 126 -2.86 -10.46 -27.21
CA SER A 126 -2.02 -10.18 -28.37
C SER A 126 -1.17 -8.89 -28.27
N GLU A 127 -1.43 -8.02 -27.30
CA GLU A 127 -0.72 -6.74 -27.11
C GLU A 127 0.11 -6.67 -25.82
N LYS A 128 0.13 -7.74 -25.01
CA LYS A 128 0.98 -7.78 -23.82
C LYS A 128 2.45 -7.85 -24.28
N PRO A 129 3.32 -6.89 -23.91
CA PRO A 129 4.71 -6.94 -24.29
C PRO A 129 5.31 -8.22 -23.74
N ALA A 130 5.96 -9.01 -24.60
CA ALA A 130 6.71 -10.18 -24.18
C ALA A 130 7.75 -9.72 -23.16
N ILE A 131 7.51 -9.99 -21.88
CA ILE A 131 8.50 -9.79 -20.84
C ILE A 131 9.56 -10.86 -21.10
N ALA A 132 10.60 -10.48 -21.83
CA ALA A 132 11.81 -11.28 -21.98
C ALA A 132 12.38 -11.49 -20.57
N GLY A 133 12.33 -12.74 -20.12
CA GLY A 133 12.81 -13.15 -18.81
C GLY A 133 14.22 -12.65 -18.55
N ARG A 134 14.43 -12.13 -17.35
CA ARG A 134 15.75 -12.01 -16.73
C ARG A 134 15.77 -12.86 -15.49
#